data_AF-M0JYB8-F1
#
_entry.id   AF-M0JYB8-F1
#
_cell.length_a   1.000
_cell.length_b   1.000
_cell.length_c   1.000
_cell.angle_alpha   90.00
_cell.angle_beta   90.00
_cell.angle_gamma   90.00
#
_symmetry.space_group_name_H-M   'P 1'
#
loop_
_entity.id
_entity.type
_entity.pdbx_description
1 polymer ?
#
loop_
_entity_poly.entity_id
_entity_poly.type
_entity_poly.pdbx_seq_one_letter_code
_entity_poly.pdbx_strand_id
1 'polypeptide(L)'
;MRRAETEISEVGIARIGPVSDTDEELPAPGPVSWDETWQNPDDTVSIDVTNAGWYRVGTHTTAADGTNLGWEAVDVLVKDDNDTYSIAQKWKVSPRI
;
A
#
# COMPACT_ATOMS: atom_id res chain seq x y z
N MET A 1 25.18 24.11 -1.93
CA MET A 1 24.10 23.40 -1.22
C MET A 1 24.20 21.93 -1.62
N ARG A 2 24.17 20.97 -0.68
CA ARG A 2 24.12 19.54 -1.00
C ARG A 2 22.65 19.08 -0.92
N ARG A 3 22.20 18.25 -1.85
CA ARG A 3 20.84 17.68 -1.90
C ARG A 3 20.94 16.17 -1.76
N ALA A 4 19.98 15.58 -1.04
CA ALA A 4 19.69 14.16 -1.07
C ALA A 4 18.32 14.03 -1.74
N GLU A 5 18.22 13.13 -2.72
CA GLU A 5 17.02 12.95 -3.54
C GLU A 5 16.55 11.50 -3.40
N THR A 6 15.24 11.34 -3.29
CA THR A 6 14.55 10.06 -3.15
C THR A 6 13.31 10.06 -4.03
N GLU A 7 12.92 8.90 -4.54
CA GLU A 7 11.76 8.73 -5.41
C GLU A 7 10.92 7.51 -5.01
N ILE A 8 9.66 7.50 -5.45
CA ILE A 8 8.80 6.32 -5.42
C ILE A 8 9.06 5.55 -6.72
N SER A 9 9.86 4.50 -6.62
CA SER A 9 10.20 3.63 -7.75
C SER A 9 9.06 2.67 -8.13
N GLU A 10 8.24 2.29 -7.16
CA GLU A 10 7.12 1.36 -7.38
C GLU A 10 5.99 1.62 -6.40
N VAL A 11 4.75 1.43 -6.85
CA VAL A 11 3.57 1.33 -5.99
C VAL A 11 2.95 -0.05 -6.17
N GLY A 12 2.47 -0.64 -5.09
CA GLY A 12 1.79 -1.94 -5.11
C GLY A 12 0.48 -1.90 -4.33
N ILE A 13 -0.53 -2.62 -4.82
CA ILE A 13 -1.80 -2.80 -4.11
C ILE A 13 -2.14 -4.29 -4.08
N ALA A 14 -2.61 -4.78 -2.93
CA ALA A 14 -3.08 -6.16 -2.77
C ALA A 14 -4.26 -6.27 -1.81
N ARG A 15 -5.17 -7.22 -2.05
CA ARG A 15 -6.16 -7.66 -1.05
C ARG A 15 -5.49 -8.61 -0.06
N ILE A 16 -5.55 -8.27 1.22
CA ILE A 16 -4.84 -9.00 2.29
C ILE A 16 -5.77 -9.75 3.26
N GLY A 17 -7.09 -9.55 3.17
CA GLY A 17 -8.06 -10.27 4.02
C GLY A 17 -9.53 -9.88 3.75
N PRO A 18 -10.51 -10.70 4.17
CA PRO A 18 -11.92 -10.31 4.21
C PRO A 18 -12.23 -9.24 5.27
N VAL A 19 -13.41 -8.64 5.19
CA VAL A 19 -13.88 -7.57 6.11
C VAL A 19 -13.94 -8.03 7.57
N SER A 20 -14.05 -9.33 7.81
CA SER A 20 -14.14 -9.92 9.15
C SER A 20 -12.81 -9.98 9.90
N ASP A 21 -11.69 -9.84 9.21
CA ASP A 21 -10.37 -9.98 9.83
C ASP A 21 -10.07 -8.81 10.78
N THR A 22 -9.47 -9.15 11.91
CA THR A 22 -8.88 -8.22 12.87
C THR A 22 -7.46 -7.86 12.47
N ASP A 23 -6.88 -6.82 13.09
CA ASP A 23 -5.52 -6.37 12.79
C ASP A 23 -4.43 -7.38 13.16
N GLU A 24 -4.69 -8.25 14.14
CA GLU A 24 -3.80 -9.36 14.52
C GLU A 24 -3.78 -10.50 13.48
N GLU A 25 -4.83 -10.62 12.67
CA GLU A 25 -4.96 -11.64 11.62
C GLU A 25 -4.35 -11.20 10.29
N LEU A 26 -4.13 -9.89 10.10
CA LEU A 26 -3.52 -9.34 8.89
C LEU A 26 -2.01 -9.63 8.81
N PRO A 27 -1.44 -9.67 7.59
CA PRO A 27 -0.01 -9.84 7.41
C PRO A 27 0.84 -8.83 8.18
N ALA A 28 2.01 -9.30 8.65
CA ALA A 28 3.04 -8.48 9.27
C ALA A 28 3.42 -7.26 8.39
N PRO A 29 3.99 -6.17 8.98
CA PRO A 29 4.35 -4.99 8.20
C PRO A 29 5.31 -5.29 7.05
N GLY A 30 5.18 -4.53 5.96
CA GLY A 30 6.07 -4.61 4.80
C GLY A 30 5.39 -5.17 3.55
N PRO A 31 6.19 -5.60 2.56
CA PRO A 31 5.67 -6.03 1.27
C PRO A 31 4.88 -7.33 1.42
N VAL A 32 3.87 -7.46 0.58
CA VAL A 32 3.07 -8.69 0.41
C VAL A 32 3.20 -9.16 -1.04
N SER A 33 2.56 -10.27 -1.38
CA SER A 33 2.35 -10.60 -2.80
C SER A 33 1.39 -9.57 -3.38
N TRP A 34 1.94 -8.62 -4.15
CA TRP A 34 1.14 -7.57 -4.77
C TRP A 34 0.21 -8.15 -5.84
N ASP A 35 -1.05 -7.71 -5.85
CA ASP A 35 -1.98 -8.08 -6.91
C ASP A 35 -1.68 -7.25 -8.17
N GLU A 36 -1.40 -5.96 -7.97
CA GLU A 36 -1.05 -5.02 -9.04
C GLU A 36 0.13 -4.14 -8.60
N THR A 37 1.02 -3.83 -9.55
CA THR A 37 2.13 -2.89 -9.33
C THR A 37 2.33 -1.91 -10.48
N TRP A 38 2.83 -0.73 -10.14
CA TRP A 38 3.14 0.36 -11.07
C TRP A 38 4.55 0.84 -10.85
N GLN A 39 5.34 0.87 -11.93
CA GLN A 39 6.71 1.37 -11.92
C GLN A 39 6.71 2.88 -12.16
N ASN A 40 7.41 3.61 -11.30
CA ASN A 40 7.58 5.06 -11.35
C ASN A 40 6.26 5.82 -11.62
N PRO A 41 5.22 5.67 -10.78
CA PRO A 41 3.95 6.34 -11.01
C PRO A 41 4.08 7.85 -10.78
N ASP A 42 3.51 8.63 -11.70
CA ASP A 42 3.58 10.11 -11.65
C ASP A 42 2.58 10.73 -10.65
N ASP A 43 1.49 10.03 -10.31
CA ASP A 43 0.44 10.53 -9.42
C ASP A 43 -0.38 9.36 -8.82
N THR A 44 -1.65 9.24 -9.23
CA THR A 44 -2.61 8.32 -8.65
C THR A 44 -2.61 6.99 -9.39
N VAL A 45 -2.54 5.89 -8.63
CA VAL A 45 -2.81 4.54 -9.12
C VAL A 45 -4.21 4.08 -8.67
N SER A 46 -4.83 3.18 -9.43
CA SER A 46 -6.17 2.70 -9.11
C SER A 46 -6.31 1.23 -9.48
N ILE A 47 -7.11 0.52 -8.69
CA ILE A 47 -7.54 -0.85 -8.99
C ILE A 47 -9.06 -0.91 -9.03
N ASP A 48 -9.57 -1.81 -9.85
CA ASP A 48 -10.97 -2.19 -9.79
C ASP A 48 -11.17 -3.13 -8.60
N VAL A 49 -11.81 -2.62 -7.55
CA VAL A 49 -12.19 -3.41 -6.37
C VAL A 49 -13.42 -4.23 -6.73
N THR A 50 -13.30 -5.55 -6.68
CA THR A 50 -14.41 -6.49 -6.93
C THR A 50 -14.99 -7.08 -5.64
N ASN A 51 -14.28 -6.95 -4.52
CA ASN A 51 -14.65 -7.56 -3.25
C ASN A 51 -14.31 -6.62 -2.10
N ALA A 52 -15.25 -6.43 -1.17
CA ALA A 52 -14.93 -5.78 0.10
C ALA A 52 -13.86 -6.58 0.88
N GLY A 53 -13.05 -5.89 1.67
CA GLY A 53 -11.99 -6.49 2.46
C GLY A 53 -10.88 -5.52 2.82
N TRP A 54 -9.85 -6.05 3.48
CA TRP A 54 -8.62 -5.34 3.76
C TRP A 54 -7.72 -5.35 2.53
N TYR A 55 -7.17 -4.18 2.21
CA TYR A 55 -6.22 -3.95 1.14
C TYR A 55 -4.96 -3.32 1.71
N ARG A 56 -3.79 -3.71 1.21
CA ARG A 56 -2.53 -3.05 1.48
C ARG A 56 -2.14 -2.21 0.29
N VAL A 57 -1.77 -0.96 0.55
CA VAL A 57 -1.15 -0.05 -0.43
C VAL A 57 0.29 0.19 0.01
N GLY A 58 1.25 -0.13 -0.83
CA GLY A 58 2.68 0.02 -0.56
C GLY A 58 3.38 0.92 -1.57
N THR A 59 4.43 1.58 -1.12
CA THR A 59 5.37 2.33 -1.97
C THR A 59 6.80 1.84 -1.73
N HIS A 60 7.51 1.49 -2.79
CA HIS A 60 8.93 1.19 -2.76
C HIS A 60 9.73 2.45 -3.07
N THR A 61 10.66 2.81 -2.19
CA THR A 61 11.48 4.02 -2.34
C THR A 61 12.94 3.70 -2.60
N THR A 62 13.55 4.54 -3.44
CA THR A 62 14.97 4.50 -3.79
C THR A 62 15.57 5.88 -3.61
N ALA A 63 16.85 5.94 -3.26
CA ALA A 63 17.62 7.18 -3.34
C ALA A 63 18.21 7.35 -4.74
N ALA A 64 18.53 8.60 -5.13
CA ALA A 64 19.09 8.91 -6.44
C ALA A 64 20.46 8.24 -6.73
N ASP A 65 21.15 7.77 -5.70
CA ASP A 65 22.40 6.99 -5.84
C ASP A 65 22.16 5.48 -6.06
N GLY A 66 20.90 5.06 -6.18
CA GLY A 66 20.48 3.67 -6.34
C GLY A 66 20.32 2.91 -5.03
N THR A 67 20.48 3.55 -3.86
CA THR A 67 20.23 2.90 -2.57
C THR A 67 18.76 2.50 -2.45
N ASN A 68 18.50 1.22 -2.18
CA ASN A 68 17.17 0.70 -1.89
C ASN A 68 16.78 1.05 -0.45
N LEU A 69 15.70 1.81 -0.28
CA LEU A 69 15.16 2.23 1.02
C LEU A 69 14.02 1.31 1.50
N GLY A 70 13.48 0.48 0.61
CA GLY A 70 12.50 -0.55 0.90
C GLY A 70 11.05 -0.12 0.72
N TRP A 71 10.15 -0.96 1.20
CA TRP A 71 8.70 -0.78 1.14
C TRP A 71 8.14 -0.20 2.43
N GLU A 72 7.33 0.84 2.28
CA GLU A 72 6.45 1.40 3.30
C GLU A 72 4.99 1.16 2.85
N ALA A 73 4.10 0.82 3.78
CA ALA A 73 2.74 0.42 3.43
C ALA A 73 1.69 0.80 4.47
N VAL A 74 0.45 0.92 4.02
CA VAL A 74 -0.75 1.18 4.82
C VAL A 74 -1.82 0.15 4.50
N ASP A 75 -2.55 -0.29 5.53
CA ASP A 75 -3.70 -1.18 5.38
C ASP A 75 -5.00 -0.36 5.44
N VAL A 76 -5.86 -0.58 4.46
CA VAL A 76 -7.14 0.09 4.31
C VAL A 76 -8.28 -0.93 4.25
N LEU A 77 -9.33 -0.70 5.03
CA LEU A 77 -10.55 -1.50 4.95
C LEU A 77 -11.47 -0.89 3.91
N VAL A 78 -11.72 -1.62 2.83
CA VAL A 78 -12.67 -1.25 1.78
C VAL A 78 -13.99 -1.95 2.07
N LYS A 79 -15.06 -1.16 2.26
CA LYS A 79 -16.43 -1.66 2.48
C LYS A 79 -17.30 -1.37 1.27
N ASP A 80 -18.26 -2.26 1.04
CA ASP A 80 -19.33 -2.07 0.06
C ASP A 80 -20.51 -1.40 0.78
N ASP A 81 -20.76 -0.13 0.45
CA ASP A 81 -21.91 0.62 0.93
C ASP A 81 -22.75 1.06 -0.28
N ASN A 82 -23.85 0.33 -0.55
CA ASN A 82 -24.85 0.67 -1.58
C ASN A 82 -24.24 0.96 -2.98
N ASP A 83 -23.52 0.00 -3.57
CA ASP A 83 -22.88 0.07 -4.89
C ASP A 83 -21.71 1.06 -4.99
N THR A 84 -21.18 1.55 -3.86
CA THR A 84 -19.96 2.37 -3.82
C THR A 84 -18.95 1.85 -2.81
N TYR A 85 -17.69 1.72 -3.23
CA TYR A 85 -16.59 1.35 -2.33
C TYR A 85 -16.01 2.61 -1.66
N SER A 86 -15.90 2.58 -0.33
CA SER A 86 -15.27 3.66 0.44
C SER A 86 -14.16 3.13 1.35
N ILE A 87 -13.13 3.95 1.59
CA ILE A 87 -12.08 3.66 2.57
C ILE A 87 -12.67 3.96 3.96
N ALA A 88 -13.06 2.92 4.67
CA ALA A 88 -13.76 3.03 5.95
C ALA A 88 -12.80 3.18 7.14
N GLN A 89 -11.56 2.67 7.02
CA GLN A 89 -10.56 2.72 8.08
C GLN A 89 -9.15 2.73 7.50
N LYS A 90 -8.26 3.54 8.09
CA LYS A 90 -6.82 3.55 7.85
C LYS A 90 -6.14 2.98 9.10
N TRP A 91 -5.43 1.87 8.98
CA TRP A 91 -4.58 1.36 10.05
C TRP A 91 -3.15 1.13 9.56
N LYS A 92 -2.22 1.24 10.51
CA LYS A 92 -0.78 0.96 10.36
C LYS A 92 -0.01 1.96 9.49
N VAL A 93 0.67 2.89 10.17
CA VAL A 93 1.91 3.49 9.68
C VAL A 93 3.00 2.66 10.35
N SER A 94 3.75 1.86 9.60
CA SER A 94 4.88 1.10 10.14
C SER A 94 6.17 1.76 9.71
N PRO A 95 6.57 2.90 10.32
CA PRO A 95 7.90 3.40 10.08
C PRO A 95 8.86 2.28 10.50
N ARG A 96 9.71 1.83 9.58
CA ARG A 96 10.90 1.08 9.99
C ARG A 96 11.74 2.02 10.86
N ILE A 97 12.06 1.58 12.08
CA ILE A 97 13.06 2.24 12.94
C ILE A 97 14.42 2.12 12.25
#